data_AF-A0A4P5YN00-F1
#
_entry.id   AF-A0A4P5YN00-F1
#
_cell.length_a   1.000
_cell.length_b   1.000
_cell.length_c   1.000
_cell.angle_alpha   90.00
_cell.angle_beta   90.00
_cell.angle_gamma   90.00
#
_symmetry.space_group_name_H-M   'P 1'
#
loop_
_entity.id
_entity.type
_entity.pdbx_description
1 polymer ?
#
loop_
_entity_poly.entity_id
_entity_poly.type
_entity_poly.pdbx_seq_one_letter_code
_entity_poly.pdbx_strand_id
1 'polypeptide(L)'
;MTFVGLAAFSVLSVLTAADGAAGRGEVGIARLGTLLIISAPAVADDPRLRAKLGQRVTVEFHDEPLPQALATLARLSGLTIAVAPAVQVAATPISLKVQAMTLANTLRWVANQGGIRLEPLHGGLFAVAADAPALDRPTTTRMYDVGAIAFAAPDFAGKPMGFGTGQGGGFEAFGAVAQPAAPSAPTVDELEDLLRRQLGL
;
A
#
# COMPACT_ATOMS: atom_id res chain seq x y z
N MET A 1 42.23 -31.71 -20.40
CA MET A 1 40.90 -31.88 -21.01
C MET A 1 39.90 -31.15 -20.14
N THR A 2 39.37 -30.08 -20.69
CA THR A 2 38.56 -29.03 -20.06
C THR A 2 37.10 -29.29 -20.43
N PHE A 3 36.14 -29.09 -19.52
CA PHE A 3 34.98 -28.19 -19.68
C PHE A 3 33.89 -28.45 -18.60
N VAL A 4 33.67 -27.38 -17.82
CA VAL A 4 32.38 -26.79 -17.39
C VAL A 4 31.46 -27.59 -16.46
N GLY A 5 31.61 -27.29 -15.18
CA GLY A 5 30.54 -27.37 -14.18
C GLY A 5 29.59 -26.18 -14.34
N LEU A 6 28.33 -26.48 -14.68
CA LEU A 6 27.23 -25.54 -14.82
C LEU A 6 26.78 -25.08 -13.42
N ALA A 7 27.14 -23.85 -13.04
CA ALA A 7 26.68 -23.23 -11.81
C ALA A 7 25.21 -22.79 -11.96
N ALA A 8 24.29 -23.68 -11.61
CA ALA A 8 22.90 -23.34 -11.30
C ALA A 8 22.83 -22.76 -9.89
N PHE A 9 23.36 -21.55 -9.70
CA PHE A 9 23.35 -20.84 -8.42
C PHE A 9 22.31 -19.70 -8.46
N SER A 10 21.24 -19.89 -7.69
CA SER A 10 20.62 -18.86 -6.85
C SER A 10 19.87 -17.69 -7.49
N VAL A 11 18.83 -17.96 -8.29
CA VAL A 11 17.74 -16.98 -8.50
C VAL A 11 16.54 -17.26 -7.56
N LEU A 12 16.47 -18.46 -6.96
CA LEU A 12 15.32 -18.90 -6.16
C LEU A 12 15.29 -18.34 -4.72
N SER A 13 16.41 -17.83 -4.20
CA SER A 13 16.54 -17.39 -2.80
C SER A 13 16.05 -15.97 -2.52
N VAL A 14 15.94 -15.11 -3.54
CA VAL A 14 15.47 -13.72 -3.35
C VAL A 14 13.94 -13.65 -3.31
N LEU A 15 13.25 -14.59 -3.95
CA LEU A 15 11.78 -14.66 -3.90
C LEU A 15 11.26 -15.13 -2.53
N THR A 16 12.05 -15.89 -1.78
CA THR A 16 11.64 -16.48 -0.49
C THR A 16 11.62 -15.47 0.66
N ALA A 17 12.33 -14.33 0.54
CA ALA A 17 12.29 -13.27 1.53
C ALA A 17 11.06 -12.36 1.39
N ALA A 18 10.46 -12.28 0.20
CA ALA A 18 9.21 -11.55 -0.02
C ALA A 18 7.98 -12.31 0.52
N ASP A 19 8.08 -13.63 0.67
CA ASP A 19 6.97 -14.50 1.07
C ASP A 19 6.66 -14.43 2.58
N GLY A 20 7.65 -14.02 3.40
CA GLY A 20 7.49 -13.91 4.85
C GLY A 20 6.70 -12.68 5.31
N ALA A 21 6.62 -11.63 4.50
CA ALA A 21 5.89 -10.39 4.81
C ALA A 21 4.43 -10.42 4.34
N ALA A 22 4.08 -11.34 3.43
CA ALA A 22 2.80 -11.35 2.73
C ALA A 22 1.57 -11.59 3.64
N GLY A 23 1.76 -12.23 4.81
CA GLY A 23 0.66 -12.60 5.71
C GLY A 23 0.39 -11.66 6.89
N ARG A 24 1.21 -10.61 7.12
CA ARG A 24 1.03 -9.72 8.30
C ARG A 24 0.43 -8.35 8.00
N GLY A 25 0.07 -8.08 6.74
CA GLY A 25 -0.33 -6.73 6.35
C GLY A 25 0.81 -5.71 6.50
N GLU A 26 2.05 -6.18 6.54
CA GLU A 26 3.25 -5.34 6.50
C GLU A 26 3.55 -4.94 5.05
N VAL A 27 4.10 -3.75 4.87
CA VAL A 27 4.55 -3.30 3.54
C VAL A 27 5.90 -3.95 3.26
N GLY A 28 5.93 -4.82 2.26
CA GLY A 28 7.14 -5.47 1.75
C GLY A 28 7.71 -4.69 0.57
N ILE A 29 9.03 -4.47 0.57
CA ILE A 29 9.77 -3.90 -0.57
C ILE A 29 10.81 -4.93 -1.00
N ALA A 30 10.84 -5.27 -2.28
CA ALA A 30 11.85 -6.13 -2.89
C ALA A 30 12.38 -5.50 -4.19
N ARG A 31 13.64 -5.79 -4.54
CA ARG A 31 14.30 -5.27 -5.74
C ARG A 31 14.68 -6.39 -6.69
N LEU A 32 14.45 -6.16 -7.99
CA LEU A 32 14.92 -7.00 -9.09
C LEU A 32 15.55 -6.13 -10.18
N GLY A 33 16.86 -5.88 -10.10
CA GLY A 33 17.54 -4.96 -11.02
C GLY A 33 17.04 -3.52 -10.85
N THR A 34 16.47 -2.94 -11.92
CA THR A 34 15.83 -1.61 -11.90
C THR A 34 14.36 -1.64 -11.50
N LEU A 35 13.81 -2.82 -11.20
CA LEU A 35 12.42 -2.99 -10.83
C LEU A 35 12.29 -3.02 -9.30
N LEU A 36 11.42 -2.15 -8.79
CA LEU A 36 10.99 -2.16 -7.40
C LEU A 36 9.62 -2.84 -7.30
N ILE A 37 9.56 -3.89 -6.49
CA ILE A 37 8.34 -4.63 -6.18
C ILE A 37 7.88 -4.17 -4.81
N ILE A 38 6.69 -3.58 -4.75
CA ILE A 38 6.09 -3.09 -3.52
C ILE A 38 4.83 -3.91 -3.26
N SER A 39 4.85 -4.66 -2.17
CA SER A 39 3.71 -5.41 -1.65
C SER A 39 3.13 -4.64 -0.48
N ALA A 40 1.88 -4.19 -0.60
CA ALA A 40 1.19 -3.52 0.48
C ALA A 40 -0.17 -4.18 0.72
N PRO A 41 -0.69 -4.19 1.96
CA PRO A 41 -2.07 -4.59 2.19
C PRO A 41 -2.96 -3.73 1.29
N ALA A 42 -3.83 -4.35 0.50
CA ALA A 42 -4.75 -3.61 -0.34
C ALA A 42 -5.63 -2.77 0.59
N VAL A 43 -5.37 -1.47 0.61
CA VAL A 43 -6.26 -0.53 1.26
C VAL A 43 -7.57 -0.61 0.47
N ALA A 44 -8.58 -1.23 1.07
CA ALA A 44 -9.91 -1.32 0.52
C ALA A 44 -10.59 0.05 0.59
N ASP A 45 -10.04 1.06 -0.10
CA ASP A 45 -10.67 2.36 -0.29
C ASP A 45 -11.69 2.22 -1.42
N ASP A 46 -12.79 1.52 -1.14
CA ASP A 46 -13.93 1.47 -2.05
C ASP A 46 -14.78 2.75 -1.83
N PRO A 47 -14.84 3.68 -2.80
CA PRO A 47 -15.62 4.90 -2.67
C PRO A 47 -17.11 4.62 -2.48
N ARG A 48 -17.62 3.49 -2.99
CA ARG A 48 -19.02 3.08 -2.82
C ARG A 48 -19.29 2.65 -1.37
N LEU A 49 -18.35 1.92 -0.76
CA LEU A 49 -18.43 1.56 0.66
C LEU A 49 -18.41 2.82 1.53
N ARG A 50 -17.51 3.77 1.26
CA ARG A 50 -17.45 5.04 1.98
C ARG A 50 -18.74 5.86 1.87
N ALA A 51 -19.31 5.95 0.67
CA ALA A 51 -20.58 6.64 0.46
C ALA A 51 -21.72 6.00 1.30
N LYS A 52 -21.78 4.66 1.34
CA LYS A 52 -22.77 3.94 2.16
C LYS A 52 -22.55 4.13 3.66
N LEU A 53 -21.30 4.10 4.13
CA LEU A 53 -20.95 4.33 5.53
C LEU A 53 -21.27 5.77 6.02
N GLY A 54 -21.32 6.73 5.10
CA GLY A 54 -21.71 8.12 5.38
C GLY A 54 -23.22 8.35 5.54
N GLN A 55 -24.06 7.38 5.18
CA GLN A 55 -25.53 7.50 5.28
C GLN A 55 -25.96 7.69 6.74
N ARG A 56 -27.00 8.51 6.96
CA ARG A 56 -27.59 8.71 8.29
C ARG A 56 -28.70 7.69 8.52
N VAL A 57 -28.66 7.04 9.67
CA VAL A 57 -29.63 6.01 10.07
C VAL A 57 -30.24 6.36 11.43
N THR A 58 -31.48 5.97 11.61
CA THR A 58 -32.22 6.04 12.88
C THR A 58 -32.69 4.62 13.16
N VAL A 59 -32.16 4.00 14.21
CA VAL A 59 -32.51 2.63 14.61
C VAL A 59 -32.62 2.55 16.12
N GLU A 60 -33.46 1.62 16.57
CA GLU A 60 -33.65 1.33 17.98
C GLU A 60 -33.64 -0.20 18.13
N PHE A 61 -32.69 -0.68 18.93
CA PHE A 61 -32.51 -2.08 19.28
C PHE A 61 -32.81 -2.24 20.77
N HIS A 62 -33.67 -3.20 21.09
CA HIS A 62 -34.07 -3.54 22.45
C HIS A 62 -33.70 -4.99 22.72
N ASP A 63 -32.54 -5.19 23.36
CA ASP A 63 -32.02 -6.53 23.68
C ASP A 63 -31.94 -7.48 22.47
N GLU A 64 -31.62 -6.92 21.29
CA GLU A 64 -31.61 -7.67 20.04
C GLU A 64 -30.28 -8.42 19.88
N PRO A 65 -30.29 -9.70 19.45
CA PRO A 65 -29.04 -10.42 19.19
C PRO A 65 -28.17 -9.69 18.16
N LEU A 66 -26.87 -9.55 18.45
CA LEU A 66 -25.90 -8.86 17.59
C LEU A 66 -25.98 -9.27 16.10
N PRO A 67 -26.10 -10.57 15.72
CA PRO A 67 -26.23 -10.94 14.31
C PRO A 67 -27.48 -10.35 13.64
N GLN A 68 -28.57 -10.25 14.39
CA GLN A 68 -29.84 -9.72 13.89
C GLN A 68 -29.79 -8.20 13.76
N ALA A 69 -29.18 -7.50 14.73
CA ALA A 69 -28.93 -6.07 14.65
C ALA A 69 -28.04 -5.71 13.44
N LEU A 70 -26.97 -6.47 13.20
CA LEU A 70 -26.10 -6.31 12.02
C LEU A 70 -26.85 -6.58 10.71
N ALA A 71 -27.70 -7.62 10.65
CA ALA A 71 -28.52 -7.90 9.48
C ALA A 71 -29.55 -6.79 9.20
N THR A 72 -30.13 -6.19 10.25
CA THR A 72 -31.02 -5.04 10.13
C THR A 72 -30.29 -3.82 9.57
N LEU A 73 -29.09 -3.51 10.08
CA LEU A 73 -28.26 -2.43 9.54
C LEU A 73 -27.85 -2.68 8.08
N ALA A 74 -27.44 -3.91 7.74
CA ALA A 74 -27.10 -4.32 6.38
C ALA A 74 -28.25 -4.08 5.39
N ARG A 75 -29.47 -4.46 5.79
CA ARG A 75 -30.69 -4.27 4.98
C ARG A 75 -31.04 -2.80 4.81
N LEU A 76 -30.92 -1.98 5.86
CA LEU A 76 -31.21 -0.56 5.81
C LEU A 76 -30.24 0.22 4.91
N SER A 77 -28.95 -0.11 4.96
CA SER A 77 -27.92 0.59 4.18
C SER A 77 -27.64 -0.04 2.81
N GLY A 78 -28.17 -1.23 2.55
CA GLY A 78 -27.79 -2.06 1.42
C GLY A 78 -26.30 -2.45 1.43
N LEU A 79 -25.68 -2.55 2.61
CA LEU A 79 -24.30 -3.05 2.75
C LEU A 79 -24.31 -4.55 2.92
N THR A 80 -23.34 -5.23 2.32
CA THR A 80 -23.09 -6.64 2.62
C THR A 80 -22.27 -6.70 3.91
N ILE A 81 -22.89 -7.22 4.97
CA ILE A 81 -22.22 -7.47 6.25
C ILE A 81 -22.22 -8.98 6.48
N ALA A 82 -21.05 -9.59 6.45
CA ALA A 82 -20.86 -11.00 6.76
C ALA A 82 -20.41 -11.14 8.22
N VAL A 83 -20.96 -12.13 8.93
CA VAL A 83 -20.72 -12.33 10.36
C VAL A 83 -19.98 -13.65 10.56
N ALA A 84 -18.81 -13.61 11.22
CA ALA A 84 -18.03 -14.81 11.50
C ALA A 84 -18.82 -15.79 12.39
N PRO A 85 -18.66 -17.11 12.21
CA PRO A 85 -19.42 -18.12 12.98
C PRO A 85 -19.30 -17.97 14.50
N ALA A 86 -18.11 -17.62 15.01
CA ALA A 86 -17.89 -17.39 16.44
C ALA A 86 -18.78 -16.29 17.02
N VAL A 87 -19.00 -15.22 16.24
CA VAL A 87 -19.87 -14.10 16.63
C VAL A 87 -21.35 -14.51 16.56
N GLN A 88 -21.72 -15.35 15.59
CA GLN A 88 -23.09 -15.86 15.49
C GLN A 88 -23.47 -16.73 16.69
N VAL A 89 -22.54 -17.55 17.18
CA VAL A 89 -22.75 -18.44 18.33
C VAL A 89 -22.85 -17.67 19.65
N ALA A 90 -22.05 -16.61 19.83
CA ALA A 90 -22.08 -15.81 21.06
C ALA A 90 -23.41 -15.07 21.28
N ALA A 91 -24.06 -14.64 20.18
CA ALA A 91 -25.38 -13.99 20.18
C ALA A 91 -25.54 -12.87 21.22
N THR A 92 -24.49 -12.08 21.46
CA THR A 92 -24.47 -10.99 22.46
C THR A 92 -25.66 -10.03 22.24
N PRO A 93 -26.50 -9.79 23.25
CA PRO A 93 -27.61 -8.86 23.10
C PRO A 93 -27.12 -7.41 23.05
N ILE A 94 -27.70 -6.63 22.14
CA ILE A 94 -27.39 -5.23 21.92
C ILE A 94 -28.64 -4.39 22.20
N SER A 95 -28.47 -3.39 23.06
CA SER A 95 -29.47 -2.34 23.29
C SER A 95 -28.87 -1.00 22.89
N LEU A 96 -29.42 -0.40 21.83
CA LEU A 96 -28.90 0.85 21.25
C LEU A 96 -30.03 1.65 20.61
N LYS A 97 -30.15 2.92 21.00
CA LYS A 97 -31.06 3.88 20.37
C LYS A 97 -30.25 5.01 19.74
N VAL A 98 -30.31 5.11 18.41
CA VAL A 98 -29.62 6.17 17.66
C VAL A 98 -30.60 6.89 16.75
N GLN A 99 -30.49 8.22 16.72
CA GLN A 99 -31.31 9.07 15.86
C GLN A 99 -30.42 9.88 14.94
N ALA A 100 -30.66 9.75 13.64
CA ALA A 100 -29.92 10.43 12.59
C ALA A 100 -28.39 10.32 12.76
N MET A 101 -27.84 9.15 13.10
CA MET A 101 -26.40 8.96 13.25
C MET A 101 -25.80 8.43 11.95
N THR A 102 -24.53 8.73 11.63
CA THR A 102 -23.88 8.08 10.49
C THR A 102 -23.80 6.57 10.72
N LEU A 103 -23.95 5.80 9.65
CA LEU A 103 -23.89 4.35 9.69
C LEU A 103 -22.54 3.86 10.21
N ALA A 104 -21.44 4.51 9.80
CA ALA A 104 -20.10 4.23 10.32
C ALA A 104 -20.02 4.31 11.85
N ASN A 105 -20.60 5.37 12.43
CA ASN A 105 -20.59 5.53 13.88
C ASN A 105 -21.54 4.55 14.57
N THR A 106 -22.70 4.28 13.98
CA THR A 106 -23.67 3.30 14.50
C THR A 106 -23.04 1.91 14.54
N LEU A 107 -22.40 1.48 13.44
CA LEU A 107 -21.67 0.22 13.36
C LEU A 107 -20.52 0.16 14.36
N ARG A 108 -19.78 1.25 14.57
CA ARG A 108 -18.73 1.32 15.59
C ARG A 108 -19.28 1.12 17.00
N TRP A 109 -20.43 1.72 17.33
CA TRP A 109 -21.08 1.52 18.62
C TRP A 109 -21.55 0.08 18.83
N VAL A 110 -22.22 -0.49 17.82
CA VAL A 110 -22.65 -1.90 17.83
C VAL A 110 -21.44 -2.83 17.97
N ALA A 111 -20.34 -2.53 17.27
CA ALA A 111 -19.13 -3.32 17.33
C ALA A 111 -18.49 -3.28 18.73
N ASN A 112 -18.39 -2.10 19.33
CA ASN A 112 -17.86 -1.92 20.69
C ASN A 112 -18.71 -2.64 21.74
N GLN A 113 -20.05 -2.54 21.66
CA GLN A 113 -20.96 -3.20 22.59
C GLN A 113 -20.97 -4.73 22.41
N GLY A 114 -20.82 -5.20 21.17
CA GLY A 114 -20.76 -6.62 20.83
C GLY A 114 -19.40 -7.28 21.03
N GLY A 115 -18.35 -6.52 21.37
CA GLY A 115 -16.99 -7.06 21.48
C GLY A 115 -16.44 -7.58 20.15
N ILE A 116 -16.81 -6.93 19.04
CA ILE A 116 -16.40 -7.33 17.68
C ILE A 116 -15.60 -6.23 16.99
N ARG A 117 -14.84 -6.62 15.98
CA ARG A 117 -14.18 -5.70 15.03
C ARG A 117 -14.84 -5.86 13.66
N LEU A 118 -15.04 -4.74 12.98
CA LEU A 118 -15.53 -4.70 11.60
C LEU A 118 -14.36 -4.42 10.67
N GLU A 119 -14.08 -5.34 9.75
CA GLU A 119 -13.03 -5.19 8.76
C GLU A 119 -13.61 -5.13 7.34
N PRO A 120 -13.17 -4.18 6.50
CA PRO A 120 -13.60 -4.13 5.11
C PRO A 120 -13.01 -5.30 4.32
N LEU A 121 -13.87 -6.07 3.66
CA LEU A 121 -13.48 -7.23 2.86
C LEU A 121 -14.36 -7.34 1.60
N HIS A 122 -13.74 -7.41 0.43
CA HIS A 122 -14.41 -7.54 -0.88
C HIS A 122 -15.58 -6.56 -1.12
N GLY A 123 -15.44 -5.30 -0.72
CA GLY A 123 -16.49 -4.27 -0.87
C GLY A 123 -17.64 -4.37 0.14
N GLY A 124 -17.56 -5.29 1.10
CA GLY A 124 -18.45 -5.41 2.25
C GLY A 124 -17.71 -5.23 3.57
N LEU A 125 -18.42 -5.51 4.67
CA LEU A 125 -17.85 -5.56 6.02
C LEU A 125 -17.89 -7.01 6.53
N PHE A 126 -16.83 -7.43 7.18
CA PHE A 126 -16.74 -8.72 7.85
C PHE A 126 -16.62 -8.48 9.37
N ALA A 127 -17.57 -9.01 10.13
CA ALA A 127 -17.62 -8.91 11.58
C ALA A 127 -16.90 -10.11 12.22
N VAL A 128 -15.82 -9.84 12.95
CA VAL A 128 -15.02 -10.84 13.69
C VAL A 128 -15.01 -10.50 15.17
N ALA A 129 -14.78 -11.49 16.03
CA ALA A 129 -14.53 -11.23 17.45
C ALA A 129 -13.31 -10.31 17.61
N ALA A 130 -13.32 -9.43 18.63
CA ALA A 130 -12.25 -8.45 18.80
C ALA A 130 -10.87 -9.08 19.03
N ASP A 131 -10.83 -10.27 19.64
CA ASP A 131 -9.66 -11.10 19.91
C ASP A 131 -9.29 -12.06 18.77
N ALA A 132 -10.11 -12.15 17.71
CA ALA A 132 -9.82 -12.99 16.57
C ALA A 132 -8.57 -12.49 15.81
N PRO A 133 -7.78 -13.42 15.24
CA PRO A 133 -6.65 -13.05 14.40
C PRO A 133 -7.10 -12.13 13.27
N ALA A 134 -6.22 -11.20 12.88
CA ALA A 134 -6.48 -10.33 11.74
C ALA A 134 -6.81 -11.18 10.50
N LEU A 135 -7.83 -10.76 9.76
CA LEU A 135 -8.16 -11.42 8.50
C LEU A 135 -6.99 -11.25 7.54
N ASP A 136 -6.71 -12.29 6.76
CA ASP A 136 -5.73 -12.21 5.70
C ASP A 136 -6.21 -11.15 4.70
N ARG A 137 -5.52 -10.02 4.68
CA ARG A 137 -5.88 -8.90 3.81
C ARG A 137 -5.32 -9.19 2.44
N PRO A 138 -6.09 -9.00 1.35
CA PRO A 138 -5.54 -9.15 0.03
C PRO A 138 -4.35 -8.20 -0.11
N THR A 139 -3.15 -8.73 -0.32
CA THR A 139 -1.95 -7.92 -0.55
C THR A 139 -1.89 -7.59 -2.03
N THR A 140 -1.75 -6.32 -2.38
CA THR A 140 -1.51 -5.91 -3.76
C THR A 140 -0.01 -5.75 -3.95
N THR A 141 0.54 -6.49 -4.91
CA THR A 141 1.94 -6.37 -5.31
C THR A 141 2.00 -5.55 -6.60
N ARG A 142 2.66 -4.41 -6.55
CA ARG A 142 2.89 -3.53 -7.70
C ARG A 142 4.37 -3.53 -8.05
N MET A 143 4.64 -3.56 -9.36
CA MET A 143 5.98 -3.56 -9.91
C MET A 143 6.20 -2.21 -10.61
N TYR A 144 7.19 -1.47 -10.14
CA TYR A 144 7.58 -0.16 -10.65
C TYR A 144 8.95 -0.27 -11.31
N ASP A 145 9.03 0.08 -12.59
CA ASP A 145 10.34 0.28 -13.23
C ASP A 145 10.85 1.67 -12.88
N VAL A 146 11.92 1.72 -12.08
CA VAL A 146 12.58 2.97 -11.70
C VAL A 146 13.83 3.24 -12.53
N GLY A 147 14.10 2.44 -13.57
CA GLY A 147 15.26 2.62 -14.44
C GLY A 147 15.30 4.00 -15.09
N ALA A 148 14.14 4.52 -15.51
CA ALA A 148 14.03 5.86 -16.10
C ALA A 148 14.29 6.99 -15.08
N ILE A 149 14.01 6.76 -13.79
CA ILE A 149 14.22 7.75 -12.72
C ILE A 149 15.69 7.73 -12.27
N ALA A 150 16.28 6.54 -12.22
CA ALA A 150 17.69 6.35 -11.84
C ALA A 150 18.68 6.72 -12.96
N PHE A 151 18.20 6.94 -14.19
CA PHE A 151 19.06 7.32 -15.31
C PHE A 151 19.40 8.83 -15.26
N ALA A 152 20.59 9.15 -14.77
CA ALA A 152 21.18 10.46 -15.01
C ALA A 152 21.57 10.57 -16.49
N ALA A 153 20.82 11.35 -17.28
CA ALA A 153 21.26 11.70 -18.61
C ALA A 153 22.64 12.39 -18.51
N PRO A 154 23.68 11.89 -19.20
CA PRO A 154 24.97 12.54 -19.18
C PRO A 154 24.81 13.98 -19.66
N ASP A 155 25.33 14.94 -18.90
CA ASP A 155 25.41 16.32 -19.36
C ASP A 155 26.49 16.41 -20.43
N PHE A 156 26.05 16.41 -21.69
CA PHE A 156 26.92 16.69 -22.81
C PHE A 156 27.07 18.19 -22.91
N ALA A 157 28.13 18.74 -22.31
CA ALA A 157 28.54 20.11 -22.53
C ALA A 157 28.63 20.33 -24.04
N GLY A 158 27.67 21.06 -24.59
CA GLY A 158 27.60 21.32 -26.02
C GLY A 158 28.93 21.90 -26.50
N LYS A 159 29.28 21.66 -27.77
CA LYS A 159 30.50 22.23 -28.35
C LYS A 159 30.52 23.74 -28.06
N PRO A 160 31.58 24.30 -27.45
CA PRO A 160 31.61 25.71 -27.11
C PRO A 160 31.44 26.52 -28.40
N MET A 161 30.31 27.20 -28.52
CA MET A 161 30.06 28.14 -29.61
C MET A 161 30.83 29.41 -29.29
N GLY A 162 32.14 29.37 -29.52
CA GLY A 162 32.97 30.56 -29.48
C GLY A 162 32.53 31.49 -30.61
N PHE A 163 31.79 32.55 -30.29
CA PHE A 163 31.66 33.71 -31.17
C PHE A 163 32.99 34.45 -31.12
N GLY A 164 33.97 33.96 -31.88
CA GLY A 164 35.27 34.60 -32.03
C GLY A 164 35.11 35.90 -32.81
N THR A 165 34.96 37.01 -32.10
CA THR A 165 35.11 38.35 -32.67
C THR A 165 36.60 38.66 -32.79
N GLY A 166 37.19 38.34 -33.95
CA GLY A 166 38.36 39.04 -34.47
C GLY A 166 39.77 38.56 -34.06
N GLN A 167 40.53 38.22 -35.12
CA GLN A 167 41.90 38.68 -35.36
C GLN A 167 43.05 38.18 -34.46
N GLY A 168 43.74 37.15 -34.98
CA GLY A 168 45.20 37.06 -34.91
C GLY A 168 45.80 36.10 -33.87
N GLY A 169 46.23 34.93 -34.36
CA GLY A 169 47.44 34.22 -33.94
C GLY A 169 47.59 33.83 -32.46
N GLY A 170 47.38 32.55 -32.15
CA GLY A 170 47.82 31.94 -30.88
C GLY A 170 47.00 30.72 -30.51
N PHE A 171 47.55 29.54 -30.78
CA PHE A 171 46.90 28.24 -30.59
C PHE A 171 47.06 27.78 -29.12
N GLU A 172 46.19 28.24 -28.21
CA GLU A 172 45.95 27.60 -26.92
C GLU A 172 44.46 27.20 -26.84
N ALA A 173 44.08 26.16 -27.57
CA ALA A 173 42.68 25.85 -27.86
C ALA A 173 41.99 24.86 -26.89
N PHE A 174 42.61 24.42 -25.80
CA PHE A 174 41.99 23.46 -24.87
C PHE A 174 42.44 23.67 -23.41
N GLY A 175 42.12 24.83 -22.83
CA GLY A 175 42.07 24.94 -21.38
C GLY A 175 40.89 24.12 -20.86
N ALA A 176 41.16 23.06 -20.11
CA ALA A 176 40.13 22.23 -19.48
C ALA A 176 39.35 23.07 -18.46
N VAL A 177 38.19 23.57 -18.86
CA VAL A 177 37.26 24.22 -17.93
C VAL A 177 36.71 23.12 -17.03
N ALA A 178 36.96 23.22 -15.72
CA ALA A 178 36.41 22.29 -14.75
C ALA A 178 34.88 22.32 -14.83
N GLN A 179 34.29 21.22 -15.30
CA GLN A 179 32.85 21.09 -15.44
C GLN A 179 32.24 21.08 -14.02
N PRO A 180 31.25 21.94 -13.72
CA PRO A 180 30.54 21.86 -12.44
C PRO A 180 29.90 20.47 -12.32
N ALA A 181 30.04 19.85 -11.15
CA ALA A 181 29.52 18.51 -10.90
C ALA A 181 28.01 18.50 -11.18
N ALA A 182 27.59 17.70 -12.17
CA ALA A 182 26.18 17.53 -12.49
C ALA A 182 25.42 17.00 -11.27
N PRO A 183 24.17 17.42 -11.04
CA PRO A 183 23.34 16.86 -9.98
C PRO A 183 23.24 15.35 -10.18
N SER A 184 23.72 14.60 -9.20
CA SER A 184 23.69 13.14 -9.24
C SER A 184 22.23 12.70 -9.15
N ALA A 185 21.75 11.94 -10.15
CA ALA A 185 20.43 11.33 -10.04
C ALA A 185 20.42 10.39 -8.83
N PRO A 186 19.30 10.33 -8.09
CA PRO A 186 19.20 9.47 -6.94
C PRO A 186 19.41 8.02 -7.38
N THR A 187 20.28 7.32 -6.66
CA THR A 187 20.54 5.90 -6.95
C THR A 187 19.33 5.05 -6.54
N VAL A 188 19.26 3.82 -7.07
CA VAL A 188 18.17 2.90 -6.70
C VAL A 188 18.19 2.57 -5.20
N ASP A 189 19.37 2.52 -4.58
CA ASP A 189 19.52 2.30 -3.14
C ASP A 189 18.96 3.50 -2.34
N GLU A 190 19.26 4.73 -2.77
CA GLU A 190 18.71 5.94 -2.15
C GLU A 190 17.18 6.02 -2.28
N LEU A 191 16.62 5.57 -3.41
CA LEU A 191 15.18 5.47 -3.59
C LEU A 191 14.56 4.43 -2.66
N GLU A 192 15.20 3.28 -2.47
CA GLU A 192 14.75 2.27 -1.51
C GLU A 192 14.77 2.82 -0.08
N ASP A 193 15.86 3.48 0.33
CA ASP A 193 15.99 4.09 1.64
C ASP A 193 14.95 5.21 1.88
N LEU A 194 14.67 6.00 0.86
CA LEU A 194 13.65 7.04 0.92
C LEU A 194 12.26 6.43 1.09
N LEU A 195 11.95 5.36 0.35
CA LEU A 195 10.68 4.65 0.49
C LEU A 195 10.54 4.01 1.86
N ARG A 196 11.58 3.35 2.40
CA ARG A 196 11.58 2.80 3.76
C ARG A 196 11.30 3.89 4.80
N ARG A 197 12.00 5.03 4.69
CA ARG A 197 11.82 6.18 5.59
C ARG A 197 10.40 6.76 5.52
N GLN A 198 9.81 6.90 4.33
CA GLN A 198 8.45 7.43 4.19
C GLN A 198 7.36 6.46 4.65
N LEU A 199 7.61 5.16 4.55
CA LEU A 199 6.67 4.11 4.97
C LEU A 199 6.82 3.72 6.45
N GLY A 200 7.83 4.27 7.15
CA GLY A 200 8.10 3.96 8.55
C GLY A 200 8.63 2.54 8.77
N LEU A 201 9.33 1.99 7.77
CA LEU A 201 9.98 0.68 7.79
C LEU A 201 11.43 0.76 8.28
#